data_AF-A0A969FRA1-F1
#
_entry.id   AF-A0A969FRA1-F1
#
_cell.length_a   1.000
_cell.length_b   1.000
_cell.length_c   1.000
_cell.angle_alpha   90.00
_cell.angle_beta   90.00
_cell.angle_gamma   90.00
#
_symmetry.space_group_name_H-M   'P 1'
#
loop_
_entity.id
_entity.type
_entity.pdbx_description
1 polymer ?
#
loop_
_entity_poly.entity_id
_entity_poly.type
_entity_poly.pdbx_seq_one_letter_code
_entity_poly.pdbx_strand_id
1 'polypeptide(L)'
;MSTHEQLDQAFQRGMELARDPLNAGLTDPTQSRITTIYSPWLLHVCRRCHHTFREGDLVRPDPQRPSRMLHEDPRYGLHCWSRVTGHPSEEPAGAAACSHEVRDAFLRGLHQPAGSTASELVVPGSPLVGRRCPVCRHTVRPGDQVVRCPCGRSCGGVFHQDITRHLTCWDTWNRGGERGYCALTGAWFRPAVGGEGA
;
A
#
# COMPACT_ATOMS: atom_id res chain seq x y z
N MET A 1 12.75 -6.54 40.35
CA MET A 1 13.14 -7.28 39.13
C MET A 1 14.48 -7.93 39.37
N SER A 2 14.64 -9.20 38.98
CA SER A 2 15.92 -9.90 39.07
C SER A 2 16.87 -9.47 37.94
N THR A 3 18.18 -9.68 38.11
CA THR A 3 19.18 -9.45 37.06
C THR A 3 18.85 -10.25 35.79
N HIS A 4 18.28 -11.45 35.92
CA HIS A 4 17.85 -12.28 34.80
C HIS A 4 16.70 -11.63 34.02
N GLU A 5 15.69 -11.10 34.71
CA GLU A 5 14.57 -10.39 34.06
C GLU A 5 15.04 -9.15 33.30
N GLN A 6 16.03 -8.43 33.84
CA GLN A 6 16.61 -7.26 33.17
C GLN A 6 17.38 -7.65 31.90
N LEU A 7 18.14 -8.76 31.94
CA LEU A 7 18.87 -9.28 30.79
C LEU A 7 17.91 -9.79 29.71
N ASP A 8 16.86 -10.52 30.08
CA ASP A 8 15.84 -10.98 29.14
C ASP A 8 15.15 -9.81 28.44
N GLN A 9 14.75 -8.77 29.20
CA GLN A 9 14.15 -7.57 28.62
C GLN A 9 15.11 -6.83 27.69
N ALA A 10 16.38 -6.69 28.07
CA ALA A 10 17.39 -6.06 27.24
C ALA A 10 17.64 -6.85 25.94
N PHE A 11 17.68 -8.19 26.03
CA PHE A 11 17.85 -9.07 24.88
C PHE A 11 16.66 -9.00 23.93
N GLN A 12 15.43 -9.10 24.46
CA GLN A 12 14.21 -8.99 23.63
C GLN A 12 14.12 -7.61 22.97
N ARG A 13 14.45 -6.55 23.70
CA ARG A 13 14.55 -5.21 23.12
C ARG A 13 15.59 -5.17 22.01
N GLY A 14 16.79 -5.73 22.22
CA GLY A 14 17.83 -5.82 21.18
C GLY A 14 17.36 -6.54 19.93
N MET A 15 16.62 -7.65 20.09
CA MET A 15 16.02 -8.41 18.99
C MET A 15 14.95 -7.61 18.24
N GLU A 16 14.10 -6.86 18.94
CA GLU A 16 13.10 -5.97 18.33
C GLU A 16 13.76 -4.85 17.53
N LEU A 17 14.80 -4.23 18.08
CA LEU A 17 15.60 -3.19 17.42
C LEU A 17 16.31 -3.73 16.19
N ALA A 18 16.87 -4.95 16.26
CA ALA A 18 17.55 -5.57 15.14
C ALA A 18 16.62 -5.93 13.98
N ARG A 19 15.33 -6.19 14.26
CA ARG A 19 14.34 -6.46 13.19
C ARG A 19 14.12 -5.24 12.32
N ASP A 20 13.96 -4.07 12.92
CA ASP A 20 13.65 -2.83 12.19
C ASP A 20 14.68 -1.73 12.47
N PRO A 21 15.92 -1.86 11.96
CA PRO A 21 17.04 -1.00 12.33
C PRO A 21 16.83 0.47 11.95
N LEU A 22 16.03 0.75 10.91
CA LEU A 22 15.70 2.11 10.51
C LEU A 22 14.88 2.85 11.56
N ASN A 23 14.10 2.13 12.37
CA ASN A 23 13.24 2.71 13.39
C ASN A 23 13.75 2.48 14.83
N ALA A 24 14.75 1.60 15.00
CA ALA A 24 15.31 1.18 16.28
C ALA A 24 15.77 2.34 17.19
N GLY A 25 16.33 3.41 16.62
CA GLY A 25 16.83 4.55 17.39
C GLY A 25 15.77 5.56 17.86
N LEU A 26 14.52 5.41 17.41
CA LEU A 26 13.49 6.45 17.56
C LEU A 26 12.69 6.25 18.85
N THR A 27 13.23 6.78 19.95
CA THR A 27 12.61 6.70 21.29
C THR A 27 11.51 7.74 21.51
N ASP A 28 11.58 8.88 20.83
CA ASP A 28 10.57 9.92 20.92
C ASP A 28 9.30 9.50 20.15
N PRO A 29 8.13 9.40 20.81
CA PRO A 29 6.88 9.01 20.17
C PRO A 29 6.34 10.07 19.18
N THR A 30 6.88 11.28 19.16
CA THR A 30 6.50 12.31 18.19
C THR A 30 7.26 12.20 16.88
N GLN A 31 8.38 11.48 16.85
CA GLN A 31 9.19 11.31 15.65
C GLN A 31 8.50 10.41 14.63
N SER A 32 8.52 10.84 13.36
CA SER A 32 8.06 10.03 12.24
C SER A 32 8.95 8.80 12.06
N ARG A 33 8.31 7.67 11.77
CA ARG A 33 8.92 6.40 11.40
C ARG A 33 8.56 6.08 9.96
N ILE A 34 9.37 5.24 9.31
CA ILE A 34 9.11 4.73 7.98
C ILE A 34 8.76 3.25 8.10
N THR A 35 7.66 2.83 7.49
CA THR A 35 7.33 1.41 7.43
C THR A 35 8.32 0.69 6.52
N THR A 36 9.02 -0.31 7.05
CA THR A 36 9.95 -1.16 6.31
C THR A 36 9.34 -2.54 6.09
N ILE A 37 10.00 -3.40 5.30
CA ILE A 37 9.61 -4.82 5.17
C ILE A 37 9.70 -5.60 6.49
N TYR A 38 10.41 -5.07 7.49
CA TYR A 38 10.59 -5.69 8.80
C TYR A 38 9.77 -5.03 9.91
N SER A 39 9.09 -3.92 9.61
CA SER A 39 8.26 -3.23 10.59
C SER A 39 7.14 -4.14 11.09
N PRO A 40 6.92 -4.24 12.42
CA PRO A 40 5.89 -5.13 12.99
C PRO A 40 4.46 -4.69 12.67
N TRP A 41 4.26 -3.49 12.12
CA TRP A 41 2.97 -2.98 11.67
C TRP A 41 2.77 -3.12 10.16
N LEU A 42 3.74 -3.63 9.39
CA LEU A 42 3.56 -3.89 7.96
C LEU A 42 2.31 -4.77 7.74
N LEU A 43 1.49 -4.44 6.73
CA LEU A 43 0.19 -5.08 6.45
C LEU A 43 -0.90 -4.92 7.52
N HIS A 44 -0.61 -4.36 8.70
CA HIS A 44 -1.64 -4.07 9.69
C HIS A 44 -2.54 -2.94 9.19
N VAL A 45 -3.78 -2.89 9.68
CA VAL A 45 -4.75 -1.85 9.33
C VAL A 45 -4.65 -0.69 10.31
N CYS A 46 -4.41 0.52 9.80
CA CYS A 46 -4.55 1.74 10.56
C CYS A 46 -6.02 1.88 11.02
N ARG A 47 -6.25 2.00 12.32
CA ARG A 47 -7.62 2.06 12.87
C ARG A 47 -8.36 3.36 12.55
N ARG A 48 -7.65 4.36 12.01
CA ARG A 48 -8.21 5.69 11.70
C ARG A 48 -8.65 5.83 10.25
N CYS A 49 -7.79 5.51 9.29
CA CYS A 49 -8.12 5.58 7.85
C CYS A 49 -8.53 4.22 7.25
N HIS A 50 -8.42 3.13 8.01
CA HIS A 50 -8.68 1.77 7.56
C HIS A 50 -7.80 1.29 6.39
N HIS A 51 -6.72 2.00 6.08
CA HIS A 51 -5.71 1.54 5.13
C HIS A 51 -4.66 0.67 5.80
N THR A 52 -4.14 -0.31 5.07
CA THR A 52 -2.99 -1.08 5.53
C THR A 52 -1.71 -0.27 5.45
N PHE A 53 -0.75 -0.53 6.32
CA PHE A 53 0.61 0.01 6.20
C PHE A 53 1.37 -0.69 5.07
N ARG A 54 2.05 0.11 4.24
CA ARG A 54 2.88 -0.28 3.10
C ARG A 54 4.32 0.12 3.37
N GLU A 55 5.26 -0.58 2.74
CA GLU A 55 6.65 -0.13 2.73
C GLU A 55 6.76 1.32 2.25
N GLY A 56 7.61 2.08 2.92
CA GLY A 56 7.81 3.50 2.68
C GLY A 56 6.80 4.41 3.36
N ASP A 57 5.66 3.92 3.87
CA ASP A 57 4.66 4.78 4.54
C ASP A 57 5.28 5.51 5.74
N LEU A 58 5.01 6.81 5.83
CA LEU A 58 5.30 7.58 7.03
C LEU A 58 4.23 7.34 8.10
N VAL A 59 4.69 7.02 9.30
CA VAL A 59 3.82 6.64 10.42
C VAL A 59 4.33 7.22 11.73
N ARG A 60 3.43 7.39 12.69
CA ARG A 60 3.75 7.79 14.07
C ARG A 60 3.00 6.89 15.04
N PRO A 61 3.55 6.60 16.24
CA PRO A 61 2.83 5.84 17.25
C PRO A 61 1.60 6.60 17.73
N ASP A 62 0.52 5.87 17.99
CA ASP A 62 -0.71 6.40 18.59
C ASP A 62 -0.39 6.97 19.99
N PRO A 63 -0.64 8.26 20.24
CA PRO A 63 -0.35 8.89 21.54
C PRO A 63 -1.02 8.20 22.73
N GLN A 64 -2.20 7.60 22.50
CA GLN A 64 -2.95 6.90 23.54
C GLN A 64 -2.54 5.43 23.68
N ARG A 65 -1.95 4.84 22.63
CA ARG A 65 -1.56 3.42 22.56
C ARG A 65 -0.26 3.25 21.77
N PRO A 66 0.92 3.55 22.34
CA PRO A 66 2.18 3.61 21.60
C PRO A 66 2.60 2.33 20.86
N SER A 67 2.02 1.17 21.22
CA SER A 67 2.18 -0.09 20.50
C SER A 67 1.45 -0.17 19.16
N ARG A 68 0.68 0.87 18.80
CA ARG A 68 -0.03 0.99 17.53
C ARG A 68 0.53 2.15 16.74
N MET A 69 0.51 2.00 15.42
CA MET A 69 0.91 3.05 14.50
C MET A 69 -0.32 3.69 13.86
N LEU A 70 -0.17 4.96 13.50
CA LEU A 70 -1.10 5.76 12.70
C LEU A 70 -0.34 6.31 11.50
N HIS A 71 -1.01 6.42 10.35
CA HIS A 71 -0.43 7.08 9.18
C HIS A 71 -0.22 8.58 9.44
N GLU A 72 0.93 9.09 9.01
CA GLU A 72 1.21 10.51 8.88
C GLU A 72 2.02 10.71 7.60
N ASP A 73 1.35 10.45 6.47
CA ASP A 73 1.96 10.42 5.14
C ASP A 73 1.26 11.42 4.20
N PRO A 74 1.81 12.64 4.07
CA PRO A 74 1.21 13.70 3.24
C PRO A 74 1.22 13.34 1.76
N ARG A 75 2.14 12.48 1.29
CA ARG A 75 2.22 12.05 -0.12
C ARG A 75 0.92 11.38 -0.60
N TYR A 76 0.16 10.83 0.34
CA TYR A 76 -1.11 10.13 0.09
C TYR A 76 -2.30 10.78 0.81
N GLY A 77 -2.12 11.97 1.39
CA GLY A 77 -3.15 12.65 2.19
C GLY A 77 -3.56 11.89 3.46
N LEU A 78 -2.66 11.08 4.03
CA LEU A 78 -2.95 10.23 5.19
C LEU A 78 -2.48 10.88 6.49
N HIS A 79 -3.29 11.75 7.07
CA HIS A 79 -2.95 12.54 8.28
C HIS A 79 -3.63 12.00 9.55
N CYS A 80 -3.50 10.69 9.81
CA CYS A 80 -4.23 10.05 10.91
C CYS A 80 -3.71 10.50 12.27
N TRP A 81 -2.40 10.65 12.43
CA TRP A 81 -1.80 11.04 13.69
C TRP A 81 -2.12 12.49 14.04
N SER A 82 -1.90 13.42 13.10
CA SER A 82 -2.20 14.85 13.26
C SER A 82 -3.67 15.10 13.61
N ARG A 83 -4.60 14.35 13.00
CA ARG A 83 -6.03 14.42 13.34
C ARG A 83 -6.36 13.94 14.76
N VAL A 84 -5.56 13.05 15.33
CA VAL A 84 -5.77 12.53 16.69
C VAL A 84 -5.17 13.48 17.73
N THR A 85 -4.03 14.11 17.43
CA THR A 85 -3.34 15.02 18.34
C THR A 85 -3.80 16.47 18.25
N GLY A 86 -4.46 16.86 17.16
CA GLY A 86 -4.77 18.25 16.85
C GLY A 86 -3.55 19.06 16.41
N HIS A 87 -2.40 18.41 16.21
CA HIS A 87 -1.25 19.09 15.60
C HIS A 87 -1.53 19.36 14.12
N PRO A 88 -1.16 20.54 13.60
CA PRO A 88 -1.19 20.77 12.17
C PRO A 88 -0.28 19.74 11.50
N SER A 89 -0.75 19.16 10.39
CA SER A 89 0.11 18.27 9.63
C SER A 89 1.30 19.09 9.10
N GLU A 90 2.49 18.54 9.25
CA GLU A 90 3.69 19.07 8.63
C GLU A 90 3.56 18.84 7.13
N GLU A 91 2.86 19.74 6.44
CA GLU A 91 2.85 19.81 4.99
C GLU A 91 4.32 19.90 4.54
N PRO A 92 4.82 18.96 3.73
CA PRO A 92 6.21 19.00 3.30
C PRO A 92 6.37 20.25 2.44
N ALA A 93 7.04 21.26 2.99
CA ALA A 93 7.45 22.47 2.29
C ALA A 93 8.38 22.05 1.13
N GLY A 94 7.81 21.87 -0.05
CA GLY A 94 8.57 21.57 -1.27
C GLY A 94 8.69 20.09 -1.63
N ALA A 95 7.64 19.27 -1.45
CA ALA A 95 7.51 18.11 -2.33
C ALA A 95 7.41 18.63 -3.77
N ALA A 96 8.53 18.62 -4.50
CA ALA A 96 8.58 18.97 -5.90
C ALA A 96 7.52 18.12 -6.60
N ALA A 97 6.39 18.74 -6.92
CA ALA A 97 5.33 18.12 -7.67
C ALA A 97 5.95 17.78 -9.03
N CYS A 98 6.41 16.54 -9.20
CA CYS A 98 6.57 16.00 -10.53
C CYS A 98 5.19 16.16 -11.16
N SER A 99 5.07 17.11 -12.09
CA SER A 99 3.77 17.49 -12.61
C SER A 99 3.13 16.22 -13.15
N HIS A 100 1.83 16.04 -12.88
CA HIS A 100 1.11 14.86 -13.36
C HIS A 100 1.35 14.67 -14.87
N GLU A 101 1.53 15.77 -15.61
CA GLU A 101 1.90 15.79 -17.03
C GLU A 101 3.24 15.12 -17.36
N VAL A 102 4.31 15.39 -16.61
CA VAL A 102 5.64 14.77 -16.84
C VAL A 102 5.57 13.27 -16.55
N ARG A 103 4.89 12.90 -15.46
CA ARG A 103 4.67 11.48 -15.13
C ARG A 103 3.84 10.78 -16.21
N ASP A 104 2.75 11.38 -16.66
CA ASP A 104 1.86 10.79 -17.65
C ASP A 104 2.56 10.71 -19.03
N ALA A 105 3.39 11.69 -19.38
CA ALA A 105 4.21 11.64 -20.59
C ALA A 105 5.24 10.51 -20.54
N PHE A 106 5.93 10.33 -19.41
CA PHE A 106 6.85 9.22 -19.20
C PHE A 106 6.14 7.86 -19.28
N LEU A 107 4.98 7.72 -18.63
CA LEU A 107 4.18 6.50 -18.66
C LEU A 107 3.62 6.17 -20.05
N ARG A 108 3.31 7.18 -20.89
CA ARG A 108 2.96 6.95 -22.29
C ARG A 108 4.13 6.42 -23.12
N GLY A 109 5.37 6.81 -22.79
CA GLY A 109 6.59 6.38 -23.49
C GLY A 109 7.02 4.95 -23.13
N LEU A 110 6.74 4.51 -21.89
CA LEU A 110 6.89 3.12 -21.48
C LEU A 110 5.78 2.30 -22.14
N HIS A 111 6.11 1.63 -23.25
CA HIS A 111 5.23 0.70 -23.98
C HIS A 111 4.30 -0.07 -23.02
N GLN A 112 2.99 0.19 -23.12
CA GLN A 112 2.02 -0.78 -22.65
C GLN A 112 2.13 -1.99 -23.58
N PRO A 113 2.54 -3.18 -23.09
CA PRO A 113 2.55 -4.36 -23.94
C PRO A 113 1.15 -4.56 -24.51
N ALA A 114 1.06 -4.81 -25.82
CA ALA A 114 -0.21 -5.10 -26.48
C ALA A 114 -0.93 -6.22 -25.72
N GLY A 115 -2.16 -5.94 -25.25
CA GLY A 115 -2.93 -6.85 -24.41
C GLY A 115 -2.97 -6.51 -22.90
N SER A 116 -2.38 -5.39 -22.45
CA SER A 116 -2.53 -4.93 -21.08
C SER A 116 -3.99 -4.57 -20.77
N THR A 117 -4.58 -5.25 -19.78
CA THR A 117 -5.91 -4.89 -19.24
C THR A 117 -5.92 -3.42 -18.85
N ALA A 118 -6.95 -2.68 -19.24
CA ALA A 118 -7.10 -1.27 -18.87
C ALA A 118 -7.03 -1.10 -17.34
N SER A 119 -6.04 -0.34 -16.87
CA SER A 119 -5.98 0.12 -15.49
C SER A 119 -6.82 1.39 -15.32
N GLU A 120 -7.38 1.57 -14.13
CA GLU A 120 -8.10 2.79 -13.74
C GLU A 120 -7.36 3.47 -12.58
N LEU A 121 -7.29 4.81 -12.63
CA LEU A 121 -6.81 5.61 -11.49
C LEU A 121 -7.92 5.73 -10.46
N VAL A 122 -7.62 5.39 -9.20
CA VAL A 122 -8.60 5.46 -8.11
C VAL A 122 -8.70 6.89 -7.60
N VAL A 123 -9.82 7.55 -7.86
CA VAL A 123 -10.11 8.90 -7.35
C VAL A 123 -10.61 8.87 -5.90
N PRO A 124 -10.46 9.96 -5.12
CA PRO A 124 -11.09 10.10 -3.81
C PRO A 124 -12.60 9.83 -3.87
N GLY A 125 -13.14 9.09 -2.89
CA GLY A 125 -14.56 8.72 -2.85
C GLY A 125 -14.96 7.53 -3.73
N SER A 126 -14.04 6.98 -4.54
CA SER A 126 -14.31 5.77 -5.33
C SER A 126 -14.71 4.58 -4.45
N PRO A 127 -15.67 3.73 -4.88
CA PRO A 127 -16.06 2.50 -4.16
C PRO A 127 -14.96 1.43 -4.13
N LEU A 128 -13.82 1.69 -4.77
CA LEU A 128 -12.62 0.86 -4.71
C LEU A 128 -11.74 1.18 -3.50
N VAL A 129 -11.83 2.39 -2.96
CA VAL A 129 -11.03 2.81 -1.80
C VAL A 129 -11.31 1.87 -0.63
N GLY A 130 -10.24 1.37 -0.01
CA GLY A 130 -10.31 0.42 1.10
C GLY A 130 -10.43 -1.05 0.70
N ARG A 131 -10.73 -1.38 -0.57
CA ARG A 131 -10.75 -2.79 -1.02
C ARG A 131 -9.37 -3.40 -0.93
N ARG A 132 -9.26 -4.66 -0.53
CA ARG A 132 -7.96 -5.36 -0.44
C ARG A 132 -7.61 -6.04 -1.75
N CYS A 133 -6.39 -5.81 -2.23
CA CYS A 133 -5.84 -6.59 -3.32
C CYS A 133 -5.65 -8.05 -2.87
N PRO A 134 -6.09 -9.06 -3.66
CA PRO A 134 -5.95 -10.46 -3.27
C PRO A 134 -4.50 -10.96 -3.30
N VAL A 135 -3.60 -10.24 -4.00
CA VAL A 135 -2.19 -10.61 -4.16
C VAL A 135 -1.36 -10.05 -3.00
N CYS A 136 -1.19 -8.73 -2.92
CA CYS A 136 -0.36 -8.11 -1.89
C CYS A 136 -1.08 -7.86 -0.55
N ARG A 137 -2.40 -8.08 -0.48
CA ARG A 137 -3.26 -7.81 0.70
C ARG A 137 -3.35 -6.35 1.12
N HIS A 138 -2.67 -5.42 0.46
CA HIS A 138 -2.83 -4.00 0.74
C HIS A 138 -4.21 -3.49 0.32
N THR A 139 -4.73 -2.52 1.07
CA THR A 139 -5.95 -1.81 0.71
C THR A 139 -5.68 -0.81 -0.40
N VAL A 140 -6.59 -0.66 -1.36
CA VAL A 140 -6.57 0.38 -2.38
C VAL A 140 -6.76 1.76 -1.76
N ARG A 141 -5.95 2.72 -2.21
CA ARG A 141 -5.95 4.13 -1.79
C ARG A 141 -6.29 5.03 -2.97
N PRO A 142 -6.74 6.28 -2.71
CA PRO A 142 -6.74 7.30 -3.75
C PRO A 142 -5.36 7.46 -4.39
N GLY A 143 -5.35 7.65 -5.70
CA GLY A 143 -4.15 7.77 -6.52
C GLY A 143 -3.47 6.44 -6.89
N ASP A 144 -3.92 5.30 -6.34
CA ASP A 144 -3.46 4.00 -6.86
C ASP A 144 -4.01 3.77 -8.27
N GLN A 145 -3.22 3.14 -9.14
CA GLN A 145 -3.72 2.52 -10.37
C GLN A 145 -4.10 1.06 -10.10
N VAL A 146 -5.27 0.64 -10.59
CA VAL A 146 -5.80 -0.70 -10.33
C VAL A 146 -6.46 -1.33 -11.56
N VAL A 147 -6.53 -2.65 -11.57
CA VAL A 147 -7.25 -3.44 -12.58
C VAL A 147 -8.39 -4.18 -11.89
N ARG A 148 -9.61 -4.10 -12.45
CA ARG A 148 -10.74 -4.93 -12.01
C ARG A 148 -10.62 -6.33 -12.58
N CYS A 149 -11.01 -7.32 -11.79
CA CYS A 149 -11.00 -8.71 -12.23
C CYS A 149 -11.96 -8.92 -13.43
N PRO A 150 -11.48 -9.45 -14.57
CA PRO A 150 -12.29 -9.59 -15.78
C PRO A 150 -13.17 -10.84 -15.82
N CYS A 151 -13.31 -11.60 -14.73
CA CYS A 151 -14.02 -12.89 -14.73
C CYS A 151 -15.54 -12.80 -15.01
N GLY A 152 -16.12 -11.59 -15.06
CA GLY A 152 -17.54 -11.38 -15.38
C GLY A 152 -18.54 -11.89 -14.34
N ARG A 153 -18.09 -12.40 -13.19
CA ARG A 153 -18.95 -12.92 -12.11
C ARG A 153 -19.20 -11.93 -10.97
N SER A 154 -19.00 -10.63 -11.22
CA SER A 154 -19.11 -9.59 -10.18
C SER A 154 -18.30 -9.91 -8.92
N CYS A 155 -17.16 -10.61 -9.05
CA CYS A 155 -16.36 -11.05 -7.90
C CYS A 155 -15.79 -9.88 -7.08
N GLY A 156 -15.85 -8.66 -7.63
CA GLY A 156 -15.42 -7.43 -6.96
C GLY A 156 -13.91 -7.35 -6.73
N GLY A 157 -13.14 -8.29 -7.29
CA GLY A 157 -11.69 -8.33 -7.17
C GLY A 157 -11.05 -7.14 -7.86
N VAL A 158 -10.11 -6.51 -7.16
CA VAL A 158 -9.33 -5.39 -7.66
C VAL A 158 -7.86 -5.66 -7.37
N PHE A 159 -7.00 -5.40 -8.33
CA PHE A 159 -5.57 -5.68 -8.26
C PHE A 159 -4.82 -4.36 -8.43
N HIS A 160 -3.76 -4.14 -7.66
CA HIS A 160 -2.88 -3.01 -7.95
C HIS A 160 -2.16 -3.21 -9.28
N GLN A 161 -2.05 -2.12 -10.03
CA GLN A 161 -1.29 -2.02 -11.27
C GLN A 161 -0.65 -0.63 -11.35
N ASP A 162 0.14 -0.29 -10.35
CA ASP A 162 0.82 1.00 -10.22
C ASP A 162 2.33 0.80 -10.27
N ILE A 163 2.89 0.94 -11.47
CA ILE A 163 4.33 0.76 -11.72
C ILE A 163 5.16 1.78 -10.93
N THR A 164 4.64 3.00 -10.76
CA THR A 164 5.37 4.09 -10.07
C THR A 164 5.54 3.82 -8.57
N ARG A 165 4.68 2.96 -8.02
CA ARG A 165 4.73 2.52 -6.62
C ARG A 165 5.19 1.07 -6.48
N HIS A 166 5.67 0.45 -7.56
CA HIS A 166 6.03 -0.97 -7.64
C HIS A 166 4.90 -1.93 -7.21
N LEU A 167 3.64 -1.55 -7.44
CA LEU A 167 2.46 -2.36 -7.14
C LEU A 167 1.90 -3.00 -8.42
N THR A 168 2.62 -3.94 -9.02
CA THR A 168 2.25 -4.65 -10.27
C THR A 168 1.58 -6.00 -9.99
N CYS A 169 0.62 -6.00 -9.07
CA CYS A 169 -0.03 -7.20 -8.58
C CYS A 169 -0.84 -7.93 -9.65
N TRP A 170 -1.47 -7.18 -10.57
CA TRP A 170 -2.20 -7.78 -11.69
C TRP A 170 -1.26 -8.56 -12.60
N ASP A 171 -0.15 -7.97 -13.05
CA ASP A 171 0.81 -8.65 -13.92
C ASP A 171 1.44 -9.86 -13.23
N THR A 172 1.82 -9.70 -11.96
CA THR A 172 2.36 -10.79 -11.14
C THR A 172 1.40 -11.97 -11.05
N TRP A 173 0.10 -11.68 -10.86
CA TRP A 173 -0.93 -12.71 -10.83
C TRP A 173 -1.17 -13.31 -12.21
N ASN A 174 -1.42 -12.47 -13.21
CA ASN A 174 -1.88 -12.88 -14.53
C ASN A 174 -0.77 -13.55 -15.36
N ARG A 175 0.50 -13.33 -15.01
CA ARG A 175 1.68 -13.85 -15.73
C ARG A 175 1.59 -13.62 -17.24
N GLY A 176 1.32 -12.38 -17.66
CA GLY A 176 1.17 -12.07 -19.08
C GLY A 176 -0.03 -12.73 -19.77
N GLY A 177 -1.04 -13.18 -19.02
CA GLY A 177 -2.24 -13.82 -19.55
C GLY A 177 -2.27 -15.35 -19.43
N GLU A 178 -1.19 -15.97 -18.95
CA GLU A 178 -1.16 -17.42 -18.70
C GLU A 178 -2.18 -17.85 -17.64
N ARG A 179 -2.45 -17.00 -16.64
CA ARG A 179 -3.46 -17.29 -15.62
C ARG A 179 -4.82 -16.82 -16.08
N GLY A 180 -5.48 -17.66 -16.87
CA GLY A 180 -6.85 -17.43 -17.35
C GLY A 180 -7.95 -17.56 -16.29
N TYR A 181 -7.69 -17.38 -14.99
CA TYR A 181 -8.70 -17.56 -13.93
C TYR A 181 -8.62 -16.53 -12.79
N CYS A 182 -9.77 -16.37 -12.12
CA CYS A 182 -9.97 -15.44 -11.02
C CYS A 182 -9.31 -15.90 -9.72
N ALA A 183 -8.43 -15.08 -9.14
CA ALA A 183 -7.78 -15.34 -7.85
C ALA A 183 -8.76 -15.51 -6.67
N LEU A 184 -9.97 -14.95 -6.78
CA LEU A 184 -10.96 -14.96 -5.70
C LEU A 184 -11.95 -16.13 -5.80
N THR A 185 -12.33 -16.52 -7.02
CA THR A 185 -13.42 -17.48 -7.25
C THR A 185 -12.98 -18.75 -7.97
N GLY A 186 -11.76 -18.78 -8.53
CA GLY A 186 -11.31 -19.86 -9.41
C GLY A 186 -11.98 -19.87 -10.79
N ALA A 187 -12.95 -19.00 -11.06
CA ALA A 187 -13.64 -18.97 -12.35
C ALA A 187 -12.70 -18.53 -13.47
N TRP A 188 -12.74 -19.25 -14.60
CA TRP A 188 -12.05 -18.86 -15.82
C TRP A 188 -12.51 -17.48 -16.32
N PHE A 189 -11.57 -16.70 -16.81
CA PHE A 189 -11.87 -15.48 -17.54
C PHE A 189 -12.62 -15.85 -18.81
N ARG A 190 -13.69 -15.11 -19.11
CA ARG A 190 -14.37 -15.31 -20.37
C ARG A 190 -13.41 -14.87 -21.48
N PRO A 191 -13.15 -15.71 -22.50
CA PRO A 191 -12.48 -15.20 -23.69
C PRO A 191 -13.26 -13.99 -24.19
N ALA A 192 -12.56 -12.93 -24.59
CA ALA A 192 -13.21 -11.79 -25.22
C ALA A 192 -14.06 -12.34 -26.37
N VAL A 193 -15.38 -12.16 -26.28
CA VAL A 193 -16.31 -12.60 -27.31
C VAL A 193 -16.00 -11.73 -28.53
N GLY A 194 -15.31 -12.28 -29.53
CA GLY A 194 -15.12 -11.65 -30.84
C GLY A 194 -13.70 -11.24 -31.18
N GLY A 195 -13.01 -12.16 -31.81
CA GLY A 195 -11.93 -11.94 -32.77
C GLY A 195 -11.96 -13.08 -33.79
N GLU A 196 -13.15 -13.49 -34.25
CA GLU A 196 -13.28 -14.37 -35.40
C GLU A 196 -12.95 -13.57 -36.66
N GLY A 197 -11.85 -13.94 -37.32
CA GLY A 197 -11.66 -13.75 -38.76
C GLY A 197 -11.26 -12.36 -39.26
N ALA A 198 -9.96 -12.19 -39.48
CA ALA A 198 -9.41 -11.59 -40.71
C ALA A 198 -8.10 -12.30 -41.05
#